data_AF-A0A533ZAL5-F1
#
_entry.id   AF-A0A533ZAL5-F1
#
_cell.length_a   1.000
_cell.length_b   1.000
_cell.length_c   1.000
_cell.angle_alpha   90.00
_cell.angle_beta   90.00
_cell.angle_gamma   90.00
#
_symmetry.space_group_name_H-M   'P 1'
#
loop_
_entity.id
_entity.type
_entity.pdbx_description
1 polymer ?
#
loop_
_entity_poly.entity_id
_entity_poly.type
_entity_poly.pdbx_seq_one_letter_code
_entity_poly.pdbx_strand_id
1 'polypeptide(L)' 'MEINAKTQLCGLLGNPVEHSLSPAIHNAAFEKLGLNFVYLAFRVEDI' A
#
# COMPACT_ATOMS: atom_id res chain seq x y z
N MET A 1 -2.82 -3.64 11.85
CA MET A 1 -2.06 -4.44 10.86
C MET A 1 -0.69 -4.82 11.38
N GLU A 2 -0.41 -6.11 11.47
CA GLU A 2 0.90 -6.67 11.86
C GLU A 2 1.68 -7.05 10.59
N ILE A 3 2.94 -6.63 10.47
CA ILE A 3 3.80 -6.91 9.31
C ILE A 3 4.78 -8.03 9.69
N ASN A 4 4.95 -9.02 8.82
CA ASN A 4 5.87 -10.13 9.00
C ASN A 4 6.57 -10.50 7.67
N ALA A 5 7.48 -11.48 7.72
CA ALA A 5 8.27 -11.91 6.55
C ALA A 5 7.44 -12.49 5.38
N LYS A 6 6.15 -12.77 5.59
CA LYS A 6 5.22 -13.27 4.56
C LYS A 6 4.30 -12.17 4.02
N THR A 7 4.37 -10.94 4.55
CA THR A 7 3.54 -9.83 4.10
C THR A 7 3.88 -9.48 2.65
N GLN A 8 2.88 -9.43 1.78
CA GLN A 8 3.05 -9.01 0.40
C GLN A 8 2.91 -7.49 0.27
N LEU A 9 3.76 -6.88 -0.57
CA LEU A 9 3.74 -5.44 -0.81
C LEU A 9 2.97 -5.13 -2.10
N CYS A 10 2.01 -4.21 -2.02
CA CYS A 10 1.42 -3.53 -3.16
C CYS A 10 1.92 -2.08 -3.21
N GLY A 11 2.27 -1.60 -4.41
CA GLY A 11 2.77 -0.24 -4.62
C GLY A 11 1.90 0.56 -5.58
N LEU A 12 1.56 1.79 -5.19
CA LEU A 12 1.08 2.83 -6.09
C LEU A 12 2.28 3.68 -6.54
N LEU A 13 2.58 3.67 -7.83
CA LEU A 13 3.65 4.48 -8.43
C LEU A 13 3.03 5.77 -9.00
N GLY A 14 3.56 6.94 -8.62
CA GLY A 14 3.10 8.22 -9.16
C GLY A 14 3.98 9.40 -8.76
N ASN A 15 3.75 10.58 -9.34
CA ASN A 15 4.45 11.82 -9.00
C ASN A 15 3.63 13.04 -9.48
N PRO A 16 2.94 13.79 -8.58
CA PRO A 16 2.85 13.57 -7.14
C PRO A 16 1.94 12.38 -6.78
N VAL A 17 2.17 11.76 -5.62
CA VAL A 17 1.41 10.59 -5.13
C VAL A 17 0.98 10.72 -3.66
N GLU A 18 1.52 11.69 -2.95
CA GLU A 18 1.41 11.88 -1.49
C GLU A 18 -0.01 12.19 -1.02
N HIS A 19 -0.86 12.71 -1.92
CA HIS A 19 -2.26 13.03 -1.63
C HIS A 19 -3.22 11.85 -1.84
N SER A 20 -2.71 10.71 -2.31
CA SER A 20 -3.55 9.56 -2.60
C SER A 20 -4.11 8.96 -1.31
N LEU A 21 -5.44 8.75 -1.28
CA LEU A 21 -6.11 7.99 -0.22
C LEU A 21 -6.03 6.47 -0.44
N SER A 22 -5.48 6.00 -1.57
CA SER A 22 -5.38 4.57 -1.89
C SER A 22 -4.71 3.76 -0.79
N PRO A 23 -3.57 4.18 -0.17
CA PRO A 23 -2.99 3.44 0.95
C PRO A 23 -3.94 3.27 2.13
N ALA A 24 -4.73 4.29 2.47
CA ALA A 24 -5.69 4.21 3.57
C ALA A 24 -6.81 3.21 3.25
N ILE A 25 -7.38 3.29 2.04
CA ILE A 25 -8.49 2.44 1.60
C ILE A 25 -8.04 0.97 1.52
N HIS A 26 -6.91 0.69 0.85
CA HIS A 26 -6.46 -0.68 0.62
C HIS A 26 -6.00 -1.35 1.92
N ASN A 27 -5.24 -0.66 2.78
CA ASN A 27 -4.82 -1.26 4.06
C ASN A 27 -6.02 -1.54 4.98
N ALA A 28 -7.04 -0.66 5.00
CA ALA A 28 -8.27 -0.93 5.75
C ALA A 28 -9.03 -2.15 5.21
N ALA A 29 -9.09 -2.31 3.88
CA ALA A 29 -9.68 -3.49 3.26
C ALA A 29 -8.89 -4.77 3.56
N PHE A 30 -7.56 -4.73 3.50
CA PHE A 30 -6.70 -5.87 3.82
C PHE A 30 -6.87 -6.32 5.27
N GLU A 31 -6.91 -5.36 6.21
CA GLU A 31 -7.16 -5.65 7.62
C GLU A 31 -8.55 -6.25 7.82
N LYS A 32 -9.59 -5.69 7.18
CA LYS A 32 -10.97 -6.20 7.28
C LYS A 32 -11.12 -7.62 6.74
N LEU A 33 -10.36 -7.97 5.70
CA LEU A 33 -10.40 -9.27 5.03
C LEU A 33 -9.39 -10.28 5.59
N GLY A 34 -8.53 -9.89 6.53
CA GLY A 34 -7.48 -10.77 7.07
C GLY A 34 -6.39 -11.10 6.04
N LEU A 35 -6.16 -10.23 5.06
CA LEU A 35 -5.15 -10.43 4.03
C LEU A 35 -3.79 -9.91 4.51
N ASN A 36 -2.75 -10.73 4.39
CA ASN A 36 -1.39 -10.36 4.78
C ASN A 36 -0.70 -9.51 3.70
N PHE A 37 -1.23 -8.31 3.47
CA PHE A 37 -0.74 -7.35 2.49
C PHE A 37 -0.52 -5.98 3.12
N VAL A 38 0.40 -5.21 2.56
CA VAL A 38 0.57 -3.79 2.85
C VAL A 38 0.56 -3.00 1.54
N TYR A 39 -0.15 -1.88 1.52
CA TYR A 39 -0.24 -0.97 0.37
C TYR A 39 0.48 0.34 0.67
N LEU A 40 1.45 0.71 -0.16
CA LEU A 40 2.23 1.94 -0.03
C LEU A 40 2.20 2.78 -1.31
N ALA A 41 2.37 4.09 -1.17
CA ALA A 41 2.57 5.02 -2.27
C ALA A 41 4.06 5.33 -2.42
N PHE A 42 4.58 5.27 -3.65
CA PHE A 42 5.97 5.54 -3.99
C PHE A 42 6.02 6.68 -5.00
N ARG A 43 6.67 7.78 -4.60
CA ARG A 43 7.00 8.85 -5.52
C ARG A 43 8.12 8.38 -6.44
N VAL A 44 7.88 8.30 -7.74
CA VAL A 44 8.86 7.83 -8.73
C VAL A 44 9.06 8.85 -9.85
N GLU A 45 10.30 8.98 -10.32
CA GLU A 45 10.67 9.91 -11.40
C GLU A 45 10.81 9.19 -12.74
N ASP A 46 11.34 7.95 -12.72
CA ASP A 46 11.53 7.08 -13.89
C ASP A 46 11.04 5.66 -13.59
N ILE A 47 10.56 4.94 -14.62
CA ILE A 47 10.06 3.55 -14.55
C ILE A 47 10.91 2.65 -15.44
#